data_AF-A0A0C2C8A0-F1
#
_entry.id   AF-A0A0C2C8A0-F1
#
_cell.length_a   1.000
_cell.length_b   1.000
_cell.length_c   1.000
_cell.angle_alpha   90.00
_cell.angle_beta   90.00
_cell.angle_gamma   90.00
#
_symmetry.space_group_name_H-M   'P 1'
#
loop_
_entity.id
_entity.type
_entity.pdbx_description
1 polymer ?
#
loop_
_entity_poly.entity_id
_entity_poly.type
_entity_poly.pdbx_seq_one_letter_code
_entity_poly.pdbx_strand_id
1 'polypeptide(L)' 'MAWRCSGNTNEELVRNLERGGIFSSSRVREAMLATDRGDFAPRSPYMDQPQGIGWNATISAPHM' A
#
# COMPACT_ATOMS: atom_id res chain seq x y z
N MET A 1 -10.42 0.55 9.04
CA MET A 1 -10.35 -0.93 8.91
C MET A 1 -9.35 -1.26 7.82
N ALA A 2 -8.19 -1.78 8.21
CA ALA A 2 -6.96 -1.99 7.42
C ALA A 2 -7.04 -3.07 6.30
N TRP A 3 -8.25 -3.39 5.82
CA TRP A 3 -8.48 -4.36 4.73
C TRP A 3 -9.36 -3.77 3.62
N ARG A 4 -9.70 -2.48 3.73
CA ARG A 4 -10.58 -1.76 2.80
C ARG A 4 -9.86 -0.63 2.06
N CYS A 5 -8.54 -0.53 2.21
CA CYS A 5 -7.79 0.56 1.60
C CYS A 5 -7.20 0.22 0.23
N SER A 6 -7.49 -0.97 -0.31
CA SER A 6 -7.05 -1.37 -1.64
C SER A 6 -7.47 -0.37 -2.72
N GLY A 7 -6.71 -0.33 -3.82
CA GLY A 7 -7.01 0.46 -5.01
C GLY A 7 -6.55 -0.23 -6.28
N ASN A 8 -6.70 0.44 -7.42
CA ASN A 8 -6.21 0.01 -8.73
C ASN A 8 -4.92 0.72 -9.15
N THR A 9 -4.52 1.78 -8.44
CA THR A 9 -3.25 2.49 -8.63
C THR A 9 -2.61 2.79 -7.27
N ASN A 10 -1.32 3.17 -7.28
CA ASN A 10 -0.62 3.60 -6.07
C ASN A 10 -1.31 4.82 -5.43
N GLU A 11 -1.76 5.79 -6.24
CA GLU A 11 -2.45 6.97 -5.72
C GLU A 11 -3.79 6.62 -5.07
N GLU A 12 -4.56 5.71 -5.65
CA GLU A 12 -5.84 5.27 -5.06
C GLU A 12 -5.61 4.56 -3.72
N LEU A 13 -4.63 3.65 -3.66
CA LEU A 13 -4.22 2.97 -2.42
C LEU A 13 -3.86 3.97 -1.33
N VAL A 14 -2.96 4.92 -1.62
CA VAL A 14 -2.47 5.89 -0.63
C VAL A 14 -3.61 6.80 -0.14
N ARG A 15 -4.49 7.26 -1.03
CA ARG A 15 -5.66 8.06 -0.64
C ARG A 15 -6.63 7.28 0.23
N ASN A 16 -6.83 6.01 -0.06
CA ASN A 16 -7.72 5.17 0.73
C ASN A 16 -7.15 4.88 2.13
N LEU A 17 -5.82 4.73 2.26
CA LEU A 17 -5.14 4.60 3.57
C LEU A 17 -5.28 5.89 4.40
N GLU A 18 -5.09 7.05 3.80
CA GLU A 18 -5.29 8.36 4.45
C GLU A 18 -6.75 8.55 4.89
N ARG A 19 -7.71 8.30 3.99
CA ARG A 19 -9.16 8.35 4.30
C ARG A 19 -9.56 7.33 5.36
N GLY A 20 -8.90 6.18 5.38
CA GLY A 20 -9.08 5.12 6.36
C GLY A 20 -8.48 5.42 7.73
N GLY A 21 -7.77 6.54 7.87
CA GLY A 21 -7.14 6.98 9.11
C GLY A 21 -5.91 6.16 9.51
N ILE A 22 -5.28 5.44 8.57
CA ILE A 22 -4.07 4.65 8.84
C ILE A 22 -2.88 5.56 9.15
N PHE A 23 -2.80 6.69 8.46
CA PHE A 23 -1.88 7.79 8.77
C PHE A 23 -2.58 9.12 8.54
N SER A 24 -2.03 10.19 9.13
CA SER A 24 -2.51 11.57 8.95
C SER A 24 -1.42 12.56 8.52
N SER A 25 -0.16 12.11 8.47
CA SER A 25 0.98 12.97 8.12
C SER A 25 1.08 13.17 6.62
N SER A 26 1.17 14.44 6.18
CA SER A 26 1.44 14.78 4.78
C SER A 26 2.77 14.19 4.28
N ARG A 27 3.77 14.11 5.16
CA ARG A 27 5.07 13.51 4.84
C ARG A 27 4.94 12.03 4.50
N VAL A 28 4.09 11.29 5.21
CA VAL A 28 3.84 9.86 4.94
C VAL A 28 3.14 9.72 3.59
N ARG A 29 2.09 10.52 3.34
CA ARG A 29 1.38 10.55 2.05
C ARG A 29 2.35 10.78 0.89
N GLU A 30 3.17 11.83 0.96
CA GLU A 30 4.10 12.21 -0.10
C GLU A 30 5.14 11.12 -0.35
N ALA A 31 5.70 10.52 0.70
CA ALA A 31 6.65 9.41 0.57
C ALA A 31 6.03 8.17 -0.11
N MET A 32 4.81 7.82 0.27
CA MET A 32 4.10 6.68 -0.33
C MET A 32 3.69 6.96 -1.79
N LEU A 33 3.33 8.20 -2.13
CA LEU A 33 3.04 8.58 -3.52
C LEU A 33 4.29 8.58 -4.40
N ALA A 34 5.45 8.97 -3.84
CA ALA A 34 6.72 8.98 -4.56
C ALA A 34 7.33 7.59 -4.79
N THR A 35 6.82 6.56 -4.11
CA THR A 35 7.33 5.18 -4.20
C THR A 35 6.21 4.27 -4.69
N ASP A 36 6.20 3.93 -5.98
CA ASP A 36 5.17 3.07 -6.54
C ASP A 36 5.35 1.63 -6.04
N ARG A 37 4.35 1.13 -5.31
CA ARG A 37 4.34 -0.25 -4.82
C ARG A 37 4.34 -1.29 -5.95
N GLY A 38 3.88 -0.92 -7.15
CA GLY A 38 3.92 -1.74 -8.35
C GLY A 38 5.31 -2.25 -8.71
N ASP A 39 6.35 -1.47 -8.38
CA ASP A 39 7.75 -1.83 -8.65
C ASP A 39 8.26 -2.95 -7.73
N PHE A 40 7.61 -3.19 -6.59
CA PHE A 40 8.08 -4.10 -5.54
C PHE A 40 7.17 -5.31 -5.30
N ALA A 41 5.92 -5.27 -5.77
CA ALA A 41 4.93 -6.31 -5.55
C ALA A 41 4.51 -6.97 -6.89
N PRO A 42 4.92 -8.24 -7.15
CA PRO A 42 4.72 -8.87 -8.47
C PRO A 42 3.26 -9.22 -8.77
N ARG A 43 2.39 -9.26 -7.75
CA ARG A 43 0.97 -9.59 -7.89
C ARG A 43 0.16 -8.69 -6.98
N SER A 44 -1.00 -8.26 -7.46
CA SER A 44 -1.96 -7.44 -6.71
C SER A 44 -1.31 -6.30 -5.90
N PRO A 45 -0.46 -5.46 -6.52
CA PRO A 45 0.42 -4.53 -5.81
C PRO A 45 -0.35 -3.55 -4.93
N TYR A 46 -1.54 -3.14 -5.36
CA TYR A 46 -2.35 -2.12 -4.71
C TYR A 46 -3.42 -2.69 -3.78
N MET A 47 -3.35 -3.98 -3.44
CA MET A 47 -4.19 -4.56 -2.40
C MET A 47 -3.61 -4.30 -1.02
N ASP A 48 -4.47 -3.92 -0.08
CA ASP A 48 -4.11 -3.66 1.31
C ASP A 48 -3.91 -4.96 2.12
N GLN A 49 -3.00 -5.82 1.66
CA GLN A 49 -2.65 -7.11 2.26
C GLN A 49 -1.22 -7.54 1.85
N PRO A 50 -0.56 -8.46 2.58
CA PRO A 50 0.76 -8.94 2.21
C PRO A 50 0.78 -9.58 0.82
N GLN A 51 1.82 -9.33 0.03
CA GLN A 51 2.02 -9.96 -1.28
C GLN A 51 3.27 -10.83 -1.27
N GLY A 52 3.15 -12.06 -1.78
CA GLY A 52 4.29 -12.97 -1.89
C GLY A 52 5.29 -12.50 -2.93
N ILE A 53 6.58 -12.44 -2.54
CA ILE A 53 7.71 -12.02 -3.40
C ILE A 53 8.67 -13.19 -3.73
N GLY A 54 8.27 -14.42 -3.39
CA GLY A 54 9.12 -15.61 -3.48
C GLY A 54 9.89 -15.86 -2.19
N TRP A 55 10.71 -16.92 -2.17
CA TRP A 55 11.64 -17.22 -1.06
C TRP A 55 10.99 -17.32 0.32
N ASN A 56 9.74 -17.80 0.39
CA ASN A 56 8.94 -17.84 1.63
C ASN A 56 8.83 -16.46 2.33
N ALA A 57 8.86 -15.38 1.55
CA ALA A 57 8.77 -14.01 2.03
C ALA A 57 7.59 -13.26 1.37
N THR A 58 7.09 -12.25 2.09
CA THR A 58 6.07 -11.33 1.61
C THR A 58 6.53 -9.89 1.79
N ILE A 59 6.22 -9.01 0.84
CA ILE A 59 6.19 -7.59 1.13
C ILE A 59 4.96 -7.29 2.01
N SER A 60 5.16 -6.52 3.08
CA SER A 60 4.13 -6.21 4.08
C SER A 60 2.89 -5.57 3.47
N ALA A 61 1.75 -5.70 4.14
CA ALA A 61 0.56 -4.94 3.79
C ALA A 61 0.85 -3.43 3.86
N PRO A 62 0.29 -2.60 2.96
CA PRO A 62 0.48 -1.15 2.96
C PRO A 62 0.15 -0.44 4.28
N HIS A 63 -0.73 -0.98 5.11
CA HIS A 63 -1.12 -0.37 6.39
C HIS A 63 -0.20 -0.66 7.59
N MET A 64 0.76 -1.56 7.46
CA MET A 64 1.70 -1.95 8.52
C MET A 64 2.85 -0.96 8.64
#